data_AF-A0A7V1PX64-F1
#
_entry.id   AF-A0A7V1PX64-F1
#
_cell.length_a   1.000
_cell.length_b   1.000
_cell.length_c   1.000
_cell.angle_alpha   90.00
_cell.angle_beta   90.00
_cell.angle_gamma   90.00
#
_symmetry.space_group_name_H-M   'P 1'
#
loop_
_entity.id
_entity.type
_entity.pdbx_description
1 polymer ?
#
loop_
_entity_poly.entity_id
_entity_poly.type
_entity_poly.pdbx_seq_one_letter_code
_entity_poly.pdbx_strand_id
1 'polypeptide(L)' 'MQKKIEEKINNIEIGNTFTYKDLTIKKEEYSAATKTIERLIKKGIIKRVSTGIFYKPKQSIFGELKPDEEKIINTISI' A
#
# COMPACT_ATOMS: atom_id res chain seq x y z
N MET A 1 -0.43 -2.17 26.50
CA MET A 1 0.33 -1.53 25.39
C MET A 1 -0.51 -1.60 24.13
N GLN A 2 -0.80 -0.46 23.49
CA GLN A 2 -1.41 -0.44 22.15
C GLN A 2 -0.41 -1.04 21.16
N LYS A 3 -0.76 -2.16 20.50
CA LYS A 3 -0.01 -2.62 19.33
C LYS A 3 -0.13 -1.57 18.23
N LYS A 4 1.00 -1.12 17.67
CA LYS A 4 1.00 -0.10 16.62
C LYS A 4 0.23 -0.63 15.41
N ILE A 5 -0.58 0.23 14.80
CA ILE A 5 -1.44 -0.10 13.63
C ILE A 5 -0.62 -0.74 12.49
N GLU A 6 0.64 -0.31 12.35
CA GLU A 6 1.61 -0.84 11.41
C GLU A 6 1.93 -2.33 11.65
N GLU A 7 2.01 -2.78 12.89
CA GLU A 7 2.21 -4.21 13.21
C GLU A 7 1.00 -5.04 12.79
N LYS A 8 -0.22 -4.53 13.00
CA LYS A 8 -1.45 -5.21 12.56
C LYS A 8 -1.47 -5.36 11.04
N ILE A 9 -1.11 -4.29 10.31
CA ILE A 9 -1.02 -4.31 8.85
C ILE A 9 0.09 -5.26 8.37
N ASN A 10 1.22 -5.34 9.07
CA ASN A 10 2.31 -6.26 8.70
C ASN A 10 1.88 -7.72 8.75
N ASN A 11 0.96 -8.10 9.64
CA ASN A 11 0.41 -9.46 9.74
C ASN A 11 -0.63 -9.79 8.65
N ILE A 12 -1.06 -8.82 7.85
CA ILE A 12 -1.98 -9.06 6.74
C ILE A 12 -1.22 -9.74 5.60
N GLU A 13 -1.80 -10.81 5.06
CA GLU A 13 -1.24 -11.50 3.91
C GLU A 13 -1.22 -10.59 2.68
N ILE A 14 -0.17 -10.75 1.87
CA ILE A 14 -0.02 -10.03 0.61
C ILE A 14 -1.15 -10.44 -0.35
N GLY A 15 -1.73 -9.47 -1.05
CA GLY A 15 -2.84 -9.69 -1.97
C GLY A 15 -4.23 -9.63 -1.33
N ASN A 16 -4.33 -9.78 -0.01
CA ASN A 16 -5.61 -9.71 0.70
C ASN A 16 -6.01 -8.26 0.98
N THR A 17 -7.31 -7.99 0.86
CA THR A 17 -7.90 -6.71 1.24
C THR A 17 -8.20 -6.65 2.73
N PHE A 18 -8.18 -5.44 3.29
CA PHE A 18 -8.54 -5.18 4.68
C PHE A 18 -9.15 -3.79 4.86
N THR A 19 -9.84 -3.63 5.99
CA THR A 19 -10.54 -2.42 6.42
C THR A 19 -10.11 -2.03 7.84
N TYR A 20 -10.60 -0.90 8.33
CA TYR A 20 -10.40 -0.49 9.73
C TYR A 20 -10.98 -1.50 10.74
N LYS A 21 -12.03 -2.25 10.35
CA LYS A 21 -12.65 -3.27 11.22
C LYS A 21 -11.72 -4.47 11.41
N ASP A 22 -11.06 -4.90 10.34
CA ASP A 22 -10.11 -6.02 10.37
C ASP A 22 -8.87 -5.71 11.22
N LEU A 23 -8.53 -4.42 11.32
CA LEU A 23 -7.49 -3.91 12.20
C LEU A 23 -7.95 -3.72 13.65
N THR A 24 -9.22 -4.01 13.98
CA THR A 24 -9.81 -3.82 15.31
C THR A 24 -9.54 -2.41 15.86
N ILE A 25 -9.67 -1.38 14.99
CA ILE A 25 -9.43 0.02 15.32
C ILE A 25 -10.62 0.53 16.13
N LYS A 26 -10.38 1.06 17.34
CA LYS A 26 -11.43 1.70 18.13
C LYS A 26 -11.74 3.09 17.59
N LYS A 27 -12.91 3.64 17.94
CA LYS A 27 -13.37 4.93 17.41
C LYS A 27 -12.39 6.07 17.73
N GLU A 28 -11.78 6.02 18.90
CA GLU A 28 -10.85 7.01 19.41
C GLU A 28 -9.51 6.97 18.66
N GLU A 29 -9.22 5.85 17.99
CA GLU A 29 -7.97 5.60 17.28
C GLU A 29 -8.06 5.93 15.78
N TYR A 30 -9.24 6.25 15.24
CA TYR A 30 -9.41 6.51 13.80
C TYR A 30 -8.49 7.61 13.27
N SER A 31 -8.31 8.72 13.99
CA SER A 31 -7.43 9.81 13.55
C SER A 31 -5.97 9.35 13.40
N ALA A 32 -5.47 8.57 14.37
CA ALA A 32 -4.13 7.99 14.32
C ALA A 32 -4.02 6.90 13.23
N ALA A 33 -5.07 6.10 13.05
CA ALA A 33 -5.15 5.08 12.02
C ALA A 33 -5.10 5.67 10.62
N THR A 34 -5.89 6.71 10.35
CA THR A 34 -5.92 7.41 9.06
C THR A 34 -4.55 7.98 8.72
N LYS A 35 -3.89 8.69 9.67
CA LYS A 35 -2.52 9.21 9.45
C LYS A 35 -1.52 8.10 9.14
N THR A 36 -1.62 6.97 9.82
CA THR A 36 -0.73 5.82 9.60
C THR A 36 -0.98 5.19 8.23
N ILE A 37 -2.24 4.95 7.87
CA ILE A 37 -2.63 4.41 6.57
C ILE A 37 -2.17 5.32 5.44
N GLU A 38 -2.40 6.63 5.53
CA GLU A 38 -1.94 7.60 4.53
C GLU A 38 -0.41 7.55 4.34
N ARG A 39 0.34 7.46 5.45
CA ARG A 39 1.80 7.31 5.40
C ARG A 39 2.21 6.02 4.69
N LEU A 40 1.55 4.90 4.97
CA LEU A 40 1.86 3.61 4.35
C LEU A 40 1.48 3.58 2.86
N ILE A 41 0.41 4.27 2.46
CA ILE A 41 0.04 4.49 1.06
C ILE A 41 1.13 5.30 0.35
N LYS A 42 1.58 6.42 0.95
CA LYS A 42 2.67 7.25 0.40
C LYS A 42 3.98 6.48 0.23
N LYS A 43 4.25 5.52 1.12
CA LYS A 43 5.41 4.62 1.03
C LYS A 43 5.23 3.45 0.03
N GLY A 44 4.04 3.28 -0.55
CA GLY A 44 3.73 2.16 -1.44
C GLY A 44 3.63 0.79 -0.73
N ILE A 45 3.60 0.76 0.61
CA ILE A 45 3.50 -0.48 1.40
C ILE A 45 2.09 -1.09 1.29
N ILE A 46 1.08 -0.22 1.19
CA ILE A 46 -0.31 -0.60 0.95
C ILE A 46 -0.89 0.28 -0.16
N LYS A 47 -1.95 -0.19 -0.80
CA LYS A 47 -2.72 0.58 -1.79
C LYS A 47 -4.19 0.63 -1.39
N ARG A 48 -4.87 1.70 -1.78
CA ARG A 48 -6.31 1.86 -1.59
C ARG A 48 -7.05 1.33 -2.81
N VAL A 49 -8.00 0.43 -2.61
CA VAL A 49 -8.90 -0.06 -3.67
C VAL A 49 -10.08 0.90 -3.82
N SER A 50 -10.70 1.24 -2.70
CA SER A 50 -11.86 2.14 -2.63
C SER A 50 -11.94 2.77 -1.23
N THR A 51 -13.04 3.46 -0.91
CA THR A 51 -13.19 4.11 0.40
C THR A 51 -13.22 3.10 1.54
N GLY A 52 -12.20 3.17 2.41
CA GLY A 52 -12.06 2.30 3.57
C GLY A 52 -11.53 0.88 3.28
N ILE A 53 -11.18 0.58 2.02
CA ILE A 53 -10.69 -0.73 1.58
C ILE A 53 -9.26 -0.59 1.06
N PHE A 54 -8.35 -1.36 1.64
CA PHE A 54 -6.92 -1.32 1.37
C PHE A 54 -6.40 -2.73 1.11
N TYR A 55 -5.22 -2.86 0.51
CA TYR A 55 -4.55 -4.14 0.34
C TYR A 55 -3.03 -3.98 0.36
N LYS A 56 -2.31 -5.06 0.68
CA LYS A 56 -0.86 -5.14 0.52
C LYS A 56 -0.54 -5.62 -0.90
N PRO A 57 0.00 -4.76 -1.78
CA PRO A 57 0.40 -5.20 -3.11
C PRO A 57 1.55 -6.22 -3.00
N LYS A 58 1.61 -7.15 -3.95
CA LYS A 58 2.80 -7.97 -4.13
C LYS A 58 3.93 -7.04 -4.56
N GLN A 59 4.93 -6.88 -3.70
CA GLN A 59 6.14 -6.14 -4.07
C GLN A 59 6.93 -7.02 -5.04
N SER A 60 7.00 -6.59 -6.29
CA SER A 60 8.02 -7.08 -7.21
C SER A 60 9.31 -6.32 -6.92
N ILE A 61 10.47 -7.00 -7.02
CA ILE A 61 11.81 -6.39 -6.88
C ILE A 61 12.08 -5.24 -7.87
N PHE A 62 11.17 -5.00 -8.81
CA PHE A 62 11.39 -4.10 -9.92
C PHE A 62 11.10 -2.62 -9.67
N GLY A 63 10.59 -2.21 -8.50
CA GLY A 63 10.18 -0.80 -8.32
C GLY A 63 9.30 -0.30 -9.48
N GLU A 64 9.33 0.99 -9.82
CA GLU A 64 8.81 1.44 -11.12
C GLU A 64 9.70 0.88 -12.24
N LEU A 65 9.17 -0.08 -13.00
CA LEU A 65 9.74 -0.50 -14.28
C LEU A 65 9.71 0.71 -15.21
N LYS A 66 10.84 1.43 -15.30
CA LYS A 66 11.10 2.31 -16.44
C LYS A 66 11.05 1.44 -17.71
N PRO A 67 10.50 1.95 -18.82
CA PRO A 67 10.53 1.21 -20.09
C PRO A 67 11.98 0.85 -20.42
N ASP A 68 12.17 -0.38 -20.90
CA ASP A 68 13.44 -0.88 -21.43
C ASP A 68 14.00 0.14 -22.42
N GLU A 69 15.22 0.64 -22.18
CA GLU A 69 15.85 1.63 -23.07
C GLU A 69 15.99 1.08 -24.50
N GLU A 70 16.11 -0.25 -24.65
CA GLU A 70 16.11 -0.94 -25.95
C GLU A 70 14.80 -0.80 -26.74
N LYS A 71 13.65 -0.55 -26.07
CA LYS A 71 12.37 -0.28 -26.76
C LYS A 71 12.19 1.18 -27.17
N ILE A 72 12.99 2.11 -26.64
CA ILE A 72 12.91 3.54 -26.98
C ILE A 72 13.53 3.80 -28.37
N ILE A 73 14.42 2.94 -28.84
CA ILE A 73 15.20 3.14 -30.06
C ILE A 73 14.34 3.04 -31.35
N ASN A 74 13.09 2.59 -31.27
CA ASN A 74 12.21 2.48 -32.45
C ASN A 74 11.31 3.70 -32.75
N THR A 75 11.40 4.80 -31.99
CA THR A 75 10.53 5.98 -32.26
C THR A 75 11.27 7.18 -32.87
N ILE A 76 12.59 7.13 -33.04
CA ILE A 76 13.37 8.23 -33.66
C ILE A 76 14.18 7.76 -34.88
N SER A 77 13.59 6.89 -35.69
CA SER A 77 13.92 6.82 -37.12
C SER A 77 12.72 7.35 -37.90
N ILE A 78 12.69 8.67 -38.04
CA ILE A 78 11.99 9.37 -39.13
C ILE A 78 13.06 10.19 -39.84
#